data_AF-A0A0K8NYN8-F1
#
_entry.id   AF-A0A0K8NYN8-F1
#
_cell.length_a   1.000
_cell.length_b   1.000
_cell.length_c   1.000
_cell.angle_alpha   90.00
_cell.angle_beta   90.00
_cell.angle_gamma   90.00
#
_symmetry.space_group_name_H-M   'P 1'
#
loop_
_entity.id
_entity.type
_entity.pdbx_description
1 polymer ?
#
loop_
_entity_poly.entity_id
_entity_poly.type
_entity_poly.pdbx_seq_one_letter_code
_entity_poly.pdbx_strand_id
1 'polypeptide(L)'
;MDYAVQLTSQLKQLLKSLRKSRKMTQADLARRLGVVQSRVADIERDPGAVSVEQLLQVLAMLGAQVVVRETATAPSAASPSIDLEAHAQAKATVTATLTTGTKPAASTPGTPSDGPPDDEPRGQW
;
A
#
# COMPACT_ATOMS: atom_id res chain seq x y z
N MET A 1 -2.15 17.25 -8.90
CA MET A 1 -2.30 16.13 -7.97
C MET A 1 -0.90 15.65 -7.61
N ASP A 2 -0.63 15.48 -6.32
CA ASP A 2 0.66 15.01 -5.85
C ASP A 2 0.57 13.51 -5.51
N TYR A 3 1.57 12.75 -5.94
CA TYR A 3 1.69 11.33 -5.63
C TYR A 3 2.94 11.12 -4.79
N ALA A 4 2.78 10.69 -3.53
CA ALA A 4 3.92 10.30 -2.72
C ALA A 4 4.50 9.00 -3.28
N VAL A 5 5.75 9.04 -3.73
CA VAL A 5 6.47 7.86 -4.25
C VAL A 5 7.47 7.42 -3.20
N GLN A 6 7.28 6.21 -2.65
CA GLN A 6 8.20 5.63 -1.65
C GLN A 6 9.00 4.43 -2.18
N LEU A 7 8.55 3.82 -3.27
CA LEU A 7 9.18 2.62 -3.86
C LEU A 7 9.35 2.79 -5.36
N THR A 8 10.41 2.23 -5.92
CA THR A 8 10.69 2.25 -7.37
C THR A 8 9.57 1.60 -8.20
N SER A 9 8.90 0.58 -7.66
CA SER A 9 7.75 -0.07 -8.32
C SER A 9 6.57 0.89 -8.54
N GLN A 10 6.37 1.85 -7.65
CA GLN A 10 5.34 2.88 -7.80
C GLN A 10 5.69 3.83 -8.94
N LEU A 11 6.97 4.18 -9.08
CA LEU A 11 7.46 5.03 -10.18
C LEU A 11 7.17 4.40 -11.55
N LYS A 12 7.40 3.10 -11.70
CA LYS A 12 7.05 2.35 -12.92
C LYS A 12 5.58 2.51 -13.30
N GLN A 13 4.67 2.28 -12.35
CA GLN A 13 3.24 2.40 -12.59
C GLN A 13 2.85 3.85 -12.91
N LEU A 14 3.46 4.81 -12.21
CA LEU A 14 3.20 6.24 -12.38
C LEU A 14 3.66 6.74 -13.76
N LEU A 15 4.87 6.39 -14.22
CA LEU A 15 5.33 6.78 -15.56
C LEU A 15 4.42 6.23 -16.65
N LYS A 16 4.03 4.96 -16.54
CA LYS A 16 3.10 4.31 -17.48
C LYS A 16 1.72 4.98 -17.47
N SER A 17 1.18 5.32 -16.30
CA SER A 17 -0.13 5.95 -16.19
C SER A 17 -0.13 7.39 -16.72
N LEU A 18 0.92 8.17 -16.44
CA LEU A 18 1.13 9.53 -16.97
C LEU A 18 1.27 9.55 -18.49
N ARG A 19 1.95 8.55 -19.06
CA ARG A 19 2.04 8.41 -20.51
C ARG A 19 0.67 8.11 -21.13
N LYS A 20 -0.06 7.15 -20.55
CA LYS A 20 -1.39 6.75 -21.02
C LYS A 20 -2.43 7.87 -20.87
N SER A 21 -2.40 8.64 -19.78
CA SER A 21 -3.32 9.76 -19.58
C SER A 21 -3.14 10.86 -20.64
N ARG A 22 -1.93 10.97 -21.21
CA ARG A 22 -1.62 11.84 -22.35
C ARG A 22 -1.80 11.20 -23.71
N LYS A 23 -2.37 9.99 -23.78
CA LYS A 23 -2.62 9.26 -25.03
C LYS A 23 -1.34 9.03 -25.86
N MET A 24 -0.18 8.93 -25.20
CA MET A 24 1.09 8.66 -25.87
C MET A 24 1.41 7.17 -25.87
N THR A 25 1.91 6.66 -26.98
CA THR A 25 2.57 5.35 -27.05
C THR A 25 4.02 5.45 -26.53
N GLN A 26 4.67 4.32 -26.26
CA GLN A 26 6.09 4.31 -25.93
C GLN A 26 6.94 4.88 -27.09
N ALA A 27 6.54 4.60 -28.34
CA ALA A 27 7.21 5.15 -29.52
C ALA A 27 7.06 6.67 -29.61
N ASP A 28 5.90 7.23 -29.23
CA ASP A 28 5.70 8.68 -29.22
C ASP A 28 6.59 9.37 -28.20
N LEU A 29 6.71 8.78 -27.00
CA LEU A 29 7.61 9.27 -25.95
C LEU A 29 9.08 9.16 -26.40
N ALA A 30 9.44 8.05 -27.04
CA ALA A 30 10.79 7.82 -27.55
C ALA A 30 11.19 8.87 -28.59
N ARG A 31 10.29 9.17 -29.54
CA ARG A 31 10.51 10.23 -30.54
C ARG A 31 10.73 11.60 -29.91
N ARG A 32 10.01 11.94 -28.84
CA ARG A 32 10.19 13.22 -28.12
C ARG A 32 11.49 13.29 -27.33
N LEU A 33 11.95 12.16 -26.81
CA LEU A 33 13.21 12.04 -26.09
C LEU A 33 14.42 11.89 -27.01
N GLY A 34 14.22 11.71 -28.32
CA GLY A 34 15.32 11.44 -29.26
C GLY A 34 15.96 10.06 -29.05
N VAL A 35 15.21 9.09 -28.54
CA VAL A 35 15.68 7.72 -28.29
C VAL A 35 14.84 6.68 -29.03
N VAL A 36 15.30 5.44 -29.07
CA VAL A 36 14.55 4.30 -29.62
C VAL A 36 13.43 3.84 -28.66
N GLN A 37 12.37 3.22 -29.20
CA GLN A 37 11.23 2.74 -28.40
C GLN A 37 11.65 1.75 -27.31
N SER A 38 12.57 0.82 -27.61
CA SER A 38 13.07 -0.16 -26.64
C SER A 38 13.66 0.53 -25.41
N ARG A 39 14.37 1.64 -25.59
CA ARG A 39 14.91 2.43 -24.49
C ARG A 39 13.81 2.96 -23.58
N VAL A 40 12.69 3.45 -24.13
CA VAL A 40 11.54 3.86 -23.32
C VAL A 40 10.90 2.67 -22.60
N ALA A 41 10.81 1.51 -23.25
CA ALA A 41 10.30 0.30 -22.61
C ALA A 41 11.17 -0.13 -21.43
N ASP A 42 12.51 -0.04 -21.56
CA ASP A 42 13.45 -0.31 -20.49
C ASP A 42 13.33 0.68 -19.33
N ILE A 43 13.22 1.98 -19.64
CA ILE A 43 13.01 3.03 -18.63
C ILE A 43 11.69 2.79 -17.87
N GLU A 44 10.59 2.46 -18.57
CA GLU A 44 9.32 2.15 -17.91
C GLU A 44 9.38 0.84 -17.12
N ARG A 45 10.20 -0.13 -17.54
CA ARG A 45 10.34 -1.41 -16.85
C ARG A 45 11.11 -1.28 -15.55
N ASP A 46 12.19 -0.50 -15.56
CA ASP A 46 13.08 -0.25 -14.42
C ASP A 46 13.55 1.21 -14.38
N PRO A 47 12.72 2.13 -13.84
CA PRO A 47 13.07 3.54 -13.74
C PRO A 47 14.09 3.82 -12.62
N GLY A 48 14.49 2.84 -11.82
CA GLY A 48 15.53 3.01 -10.79
C GLY A 48 16.95 2.86 -11.35
N ALA A 49 17.10 2.19 -12.49
CA ALA A 49 18.39 1.95 -13.14
C ALA A 49 18.85 3.10 -14.07
N VAL A 50 18.06 4.15 -14.23
CA VAL A 50 18.39 5.31 -15.08
C VAL A 50 18.97 6.44 -14.25
N SER A 51 19.73 7.35 -14.86
CA SER A 51 20.19 8.53 -14.14
C SER A 51 19.01 9.41 -13.72
N VAL A 52 19.17 10.15 -12.62
CA VAL A 52 18.18 11.13 -12.17
C VAL A 52 17.87 12.14 -13.27
N GLU A 53 18.89 12.57 -14.02
CA GLU A 53 18.72 13.47 -15.17
C GLU A 53 17.76 12.88 -16.22
N GLN A 54 17.95 11.62 -16.62
CA GLN A 54 17.07 10.96 -17.59
C GLN A 54 15.65 10.80 -17.02
N LEU A 55 15.52 10.47 -15.74
CA LEU A 55 14.22 10.39 -15.08
C LEU A 55 13.49 11.74 -15.13
N LEU A 56 14.19 12.85 -14.83
CA LEU A 56 13.63 14.19 -14.87
C LEU A 56 13.24 14.60 -16.30
N GLN A 57 14.03 14.25 -17.31
CA GLN A 57 13.68 14.49 -18.72
C GLN A 57 12.40 13.73 -19.11
N VAL A 58 12.28 12.46 -18.72
CA VAL A 58 11.06 11.67 -18.96
C VAL A 58 9.86 12.29 -18.27
N LEU A 59 9.99 12.69 -17.00
CA LEU A 59 8.92 13.35 -16.26
C LEU A 59 8.52 14.67 -16.93
N ALA A 60 9.46 15.48 -17.38
CA ALA A 60 9.18 16.72 -18.09
C ALA A 60 8.43 16.48 -19.42
N MET A 61 8.84 15.48 -20.21
CA MET A 61 8.13 15.07 -21.43
C MET A 61 6.73 14.53 -21.13
N LEU A 62 6.59 13.87 -19.99
CA LEU A 62 5.33 13.46 -19.40
C LEU A 62 4.79 14.55 -18.46
N GLY A 63 4.98 15.84 -18.76
CA GLY A 63 4.38 17.01 -18.09
C GLY A 63 4.22 16.87 -16.57
N ALA A 64 5.20 16.30 -15.91
CA ALA A 64 5.26 15.99 -14.49
C ALA A 64 6.60 16.48 -13.94
N GLN A 65 6.68 16.64 -12.63
CA GLN A 65 7.85 17.16 -11.95
C GLN A 65 8.08 16.42 -10.64
N VAL A 66 9.31 16.46 -10.14
CA VAL A 66 9.66 15.97 -8.80
C VAL A 66 9.58 17.15 -7.83
N VAL A 67 8.97 16.91 -6.67
CA VAL A 67 8.93 17.87 -5.56
C VAL A 67 9.60 17.24 -4.35
N VAL A 68 10.60 17.90 -3.79
CA VAL A 68 11.25 17.49 -2.54
C VAL A 68 10.53 18.19 -1.38
N ARG A 69 10.07 17.41 -0.40
CA ARG A 69 9.46 17.89 0.83
C ARG A 69 10.22 17.31 2.01
N GLU A 70 10.55 18.14 2.98
CA GLU A 70 11.15 17.68 4.23
C GLU A 70 10.08 16.92 5.04
N THR A 71 10.37 15.67 5.40
CA THR A 71 9.51 14.92 6.32
C THR A 71 9.87 15.33 7.73
N ALA A 72 8.96 16.01 8.44
CA ALA A 72 9.18 16.39 9.82
C ALA A 72 9.49 15.15 10.67
N THR A 73 10.71 15.10 11.22
CA THR A 73 11.03 14.20 12.33
C THR A 73 10.58 14.89 13.62
N ALA A 74 9.29 14.84 13.90
CA ALA A 74 8.76 15.27 15.19
C ALA A 74 7.94 14.11 15.76
N PRO A 75 8.15 13.71 17.02
CA PRO A 75 7.32 12.72 17.66
C PRO A 75 5.88 13.24 17.63
N SER A 76 4.98 12.41 17.11
CA SER A 76 3.54 12.63 17.19
C SER A 76 3.12 12.61 18.67
N ALA A 77 3.33 13.73 19.35
CA ALA A 77 2.76 14.07 20.65
C ALA A 77 1.89 15.30 20.45
N ALA A 78 0.77 15.11 19.75
CA ALA A 78 -0.43 15.87 20.02
C ALA A 78 -1.48 14.85 20.45
N SER A 79 -1.51 14.61 21.76
CA SER A 79 -2.55 13.83 22.43
C SER A 79 -3.93 14.31 21.96
N PRO A 80 -4.85 13.43 21.56
CA PRO A 80 -6.25 13.80 21.59
C PRO A 80 -6.63 13.93 23.08
N SER A 81 -6.64 15.16 23.58
CA SER A 81 -7.32 15.47 24.83
C SER A 81 -8.81 15.20 24.58
N ILE A 82 -9.27 14.00 24.90
CA ILE A 82 -10.69 13.79 25.13
C ILE A 82 -10.93 14.33 26.53
N ASP A 83 -11.41 15.57 26.62
CA ASP A 83 -11.98 16.12 27.84
C ASP A 83 -13.21 15.29 28.21
N LEU A 84 -13.00 14.24 29.01
CA LEU A 84 -14.04 13.28 29.42
C LEU A 84 -14.88 13.78 30.61
N GLU A 85 -14.73 15.04 31.01
CA GLU A 85 -15.48 15.64 32.13
C GLU A 85 -16.99 15.80 31.86
N ALA A 86 -17.48 15.51 30.64
CA ALA A 86 -18.90 15.54 30.31
C ALA A 86 -19.68 14.24 30.63
N HIS A 87 -19.04 13.13 31.03
CA HIS A 87 -19.70 11.82 31.21
C HIS A 87 -19.78 11.28 32.66
N ALA A 88 -19.46 12.09 33.67
CA ALA A 88 -19.45 11.64 35.08
C ALA A 88 -20.75 11.92 35.86
N GLN A 89 -21.70 12.71 35.35
CA GLN A 89 -22.90 13.09 36.11
C GLN A 89 -24.20 12.35 35.74
N ALA A 90 -24.17 11.36 34.84
CA ALA A 90 -25.39 10.66 34.39
C ALA A 90 -25.54 9.20 34.89
N LYS A 91 -24.65 8.67 35.75
CA LYS A 91 -24.69 7.25 36.17
C LYS A 91 -24.74 6.98 37.67
N ALA A 92 -25.21 7.95 38.46
CA ALA A 92 -25.44 7.81 39.89
C ALA A 92 -26.94 7.74 40.24
N THR A 93 -27.76 6.94 39.54
CA THR A 93 -29.17 6.70 39.99
C THR A 93 -29.76 5.34 39.57
N VAL A 94 -28.99 4.30 39.25
CA VAL A 94 -29.57 2.94 39.11
C VAL A 94 -28.72 1.92 39.88
N THR A 95 -28.68 2.12 41.20
CA THR A 95 -28.36 1.07 42.16
C THR A 95 -29.66 0.37 42.54
N ALA A 96 -29.95 -0.73 41.85
CA ALA A 96 -30.82 -1.83 42.26
C ALA A 96 -30.93 -2.68 41.00
N THR A 97 -30.49 -3.94 40.94
CA THR A 97 -31.35 -5.06 41.32
C THR A 97 -30.56 -6.36 41.00
N LEU A 98 -30.21 -7.13 42.03
CA LEU A 98 -30.17 -8.62 42.10
C LEU A 98 -29.12 -9.36 41.23
N THR A 99 -28.04 -9.92 41.78
CA THR A 99 -27.87 -11.16 42.60
C THR A 99 -27.71 -12.48 41.83
N THR A 100 -26.66 -13.22 42.24
CA THR A 100 -26.41 -14.69 42.23
C THR A 100 -25.91 -15.44 40.98
N GLY A 101 -24.81 -16.21 41.19
CA GLY A 101 -24.52 -17.49 40.51
C GLY A 101 -23.15 -17.59 39.80
N THR A 102 -22.02 -17.90 40.46
CA THR A 102 -21.41 -19.23 40.68
C THR A 102 -20.69 -19.89 39.46
N LYS A 103 -19.34 -19.72 39.39
CA LYS A 103 -18.22 -20.73 39.33
C LYS A 103 -18.40 -22.05 38.48
N PRO A 104 -17.35 -22.68 37.90
CA PRO A 104 -16.30 -22.29 36.92
C PRO A 104 -16.14 -23.39 35.81
N ALA A 105 -14.95 -23.48 35.19
CA ALA A 105 -14.28 -24.70 34.66
C ALA A 105 -14.11 -24.83 33.13
N ALA A 106 -12.83 -25.01 32.79
CA ALA A 106 -12.27 -25.37 31.49
C ALA A 106 -12.67 -26.78 31.05
N SER A 107 -12.60 -27.06 29.75
CA SER A 107 -12.11 -28.33 29.17
C SER A 107 -12.05 -28.24 27.63
N THR A 108 -10.83 -28.25 27.09
CA THR A 108 -10.50 -29.01 25.86
C THR A 108 -10.00 -30.37 26.37
N PRO A 109 -10.35 -31.53 25.79
CA PRO A 109 -9.53 -32.09 24.70
C PRO A 109 -10.25 -33.08 23.74
N GLY A 110 -9.63 -33.42 22.61
CA GLY A 110 -9.79 -34.75 21.98
C GLY A 110 -10.09 -34.82 20.47
N THR A 111 -9.03 -34.83 19.65
CA THR A 111 -8.85 -35.61 18.40
C THR A 111 -9.09 -37.12 18.68
N PRO A 112 -9.39 -38.08 17.76
CA PRO A 112 -8.89 -38.27 16.39
C PRO A 112 -9.93 -38.85 15.38
N SER A 113 -9.65 -39.02 14.09
CA SER A 113 -9.15 -40.25 13.43
C SER A 113 -9.17 -39.96 11.91
N ASP A 114 -8.07 -40.10 11.17
CA ASP A 114 -7.62 -41.35 10.49
C ASP A 114 -8.42 -41.60 9.19
N GLY A 115 -7.88 -41.73 7.98
CA GLY A 115 -6.52 -41.80 7.46
C GLY A 115 -6.53 -41.72 5.90
N PRO A 116 -5.36 -41.79 5.23
CA PRO A 116 -5.14 -41.62 3.78
C PRO A 116 -4.97 -43.00 3.08
N PRO A 117 -4.28 -43.17 1.92
CA PRO A 117 -4.09 -42.37 0.68
C PRO A 117 -4.56 -43.15 -0.58
N ASP A 118 -4.66 -42.51 -1.76
CA ASP A 118 -4.67 -43.25 -3.04
C ASP A 118 -3.88 -42.49 -4.12
N ASP A 119 -2.65 -42.99 -4.34
CA ASP A 119 -2.07 -43.45 -5.61
C ASP A 119 -2.35 -42.68 -6.93
N GLU A 120 -1.42 -41.78 -7.27
CA GLU A 120 -0.54 -41.82 -8.47
C GLU A 120 -1.15 -41.87 -9.93
N PRO A 121 -0.35 -41.87 -11.03
CA PRO A 121 -0.21 -40.71 -11.94
C PRO A 121 -0.56 -40.99 -13.43
N ARG A 122 -0.46 -39.96 -14.31
CA ARG A 122 0.21 -39.99 -15.66
C ARG A 122 -0.32 -38.96 -16.67
N GLY A 123 0.61 -38.46 -17.50
CA GLY A 123 0.38 -37.80 -18.80
C GLY A 123 1.12 -36.46 -18.87
N GLN A 124 2.39 -36.37 -19.29
CA GLN A 124 2.87 -36.43 -20.69
C GLN A 124 1.92 -35.68 -21.64
N TRP A 125 2.22 -34.42 -21.95
CA TRP A 125 2.61 -33.86 -23.26
C TRP A 125 3.12 -32.43 -23.06
#